data_AF-A0AAJ1BTR7-F1
#
_entry.id   AF-A0AAJ1BTR7-F1
#
_cell.length_a   1.000
_cell.length_b   1.000
_cell.length_c   1.000
_cell.angle_alpha   90.00
_cell.angle_beta   90.00
_cell.angle_gamma   90.00
#
_symmetry.space_group_name_H-M   'P 1'
#
loop_
_entity.id
_entity.type
_entity.pdbx_description
1 polymer ?
#
loop_
_entity_poly.entity_id
_entity_poly.type
_entity_poly.pdbx_seq_one_letter_code
_entity_poly.pdbx_strand_id
1 'polypeptide(L)' 'GEGGSNGNAVGPLSLRKGMNRFLSDVDVTFRRDHDSHRPRINKSGSVKDREQKASGEYFYAQ' A
#
# COMPACT_ATOMS: atom_id res chain seq x y z
N GLY A 1 1.89 16.78 0.83
CA GLY A 1 1.65 18.11 0.25
C GLY A 1 0.20 18.46 0.46
N GLU A 2 -0.26 19.50 -0.21
CA GLU A 2 -1.65 19.95 -0.18
C GLU A 2 -2.18 19.92 -1.62
N GLY A 3 -3.27 19.18 -1.85
CA GLY A 3 -3.83 19.01 -3.18
C GLY A 3 -4.27 20.34 -3.78
N GLY A 4 -3.77 20.66 -4.98
CA GLY A 4 -4.07 21.93 -5.66
C GLY A 4 -3.21 23.13 -5.23
N SER A 5 -2.33 22.99 -4.23
CA SER A 5 -1.40 24.05 -3.84
C SER A 5 0.07 23.61 -3.89
N ASN A 6 0.45 22.53 -3.20
CA ASN A 6 1.85 22.16 -2.98
C ASN A 6 2.11 20.65 -3.10
N GLY A 7 3.14 20.26 -3.88
CA GLY A 7 3.57 18.87 -4.04
C GLY A 7 4.97 18.62 -3.47
N ASN A 8 5.16 17.51 -2.74
CA ASN A 8 6.46 17.09 -2.23
C ASN A 8 6.87 15.77 -2.88
N ALA A 9 8.05 15.72 -3.48
CA ALA A 9 8.64 14.49 -3.98
C ALA A 9 9.67 13.96 -2.99
N VAL A 10 9.63 12.64 -2.77
CA VAL A 10 10.71 11.92 -2.07
C VAL A 10 11.52 11.22 -3.15
N GLY A 11 12.86 11.27 -3.03
CA GLY A 11 13.79 10.70 -4.01
C GLY A 11 13.53 9.23 -4.35
N PRO A 12 14.29 8.63 -5.27
CA PRO A 12 14.00 7.29 -5.78
C PRO A 12 13.94 6.26 -4.65
N LEU A 13 12.83 5.52 -4.61
CA LEU A 13 12.60 4.43 -3.67
C LEU A 13 12.52 3.11 -4.44
N SER A 14 12.85 2.00 -3.76
CA SER A 14 12.48 0.68 -4.29
C SER A 14 10.96 0.60 -4.42
N LEU A 15 10.47 -0.20 -5.38
CA LEU A 15 9.04 -0.38 -5.62
C LEU A 15 8.29 -0.70 -4.31
N ARG A 16 8.81 -1.65 -3.52
CA ARG A 16 8.22 -2.05 -2.24
C ARG A 16 8.12 -0.88 -1.26
N LYS A 17 9.21 -0.12 -1.07
CA LYS A 17 9.25 0.98 -0.12
C LYS A 17 8.35 2.15 -0.56
N GLY A 18 8.37 2.48 -1.85
CA GLY A 18 7.53 3.53 -2.42
C GLY A 18 6.04 3.19 -2.32
N MET A 19 5.68 1.95 -2.67
CA MET A 19 4.29 1.52 -2.64
C MET A 19 3.76 1.36 -1.22
N ASN A 20 4.54 0.82 -0.28
CA ASN A 20 4.12 0.77 1.12
C ASN A 20 3.86 2.17 1.69
N ARG A 21 4.74 3.15 1.39
CA ARG A 21 4.55 4.55 1.79
C ARG A 21 3.31 5.17 1.16
N PHE A 22 3.13 5.02 -0.15
CA PHE A 22 1.98 5.60 -0.84
C PHE A 22 0.66 5.01 -0.33
N LEU A 23 0.60 3.69 -0.18
CA LEU A 23 -0.61 2.98 0.23
C LEU A 23 -0.96 3.20 1.71
N SER A 24 0.05 3.40 2.57
CA SER A 24 -0.19 3.83 3.95
C SER A 24 -0.81 5.21 4.03
N ASP A 25 -0.36 6.15 3.19
CA ASP A 25 -0.86 7.53 3.17
C ASP A 25 -2.35 7.60 2.75
N VAL A 26 -2.84 6.63 1.97
CA VAL A 26 -4.25 6.53 1.54
C VAL A 26 -5.06 5.46 2.28
N ASP A 27 -4.48 4.85 3.32
CA ASP A 27 -5.09 3.81 4.18
C ASP A 27 -5.68 2.57 3.46
N VAL A 28 -5.02 2.12 2.39
CA VAL A 28 -5.46 0.98 1.56
C VAL A 28 -4.40 -0.12 1.56
N THR A 29 -4.81 -1.38 1.70
CA THR A 29 -3.89 -2.53 1.55
C THR A 29 -4.20 -3.38 0.32
N PHE A 30 -3.16 -3.98 -0.25
CA PHE A 30 -3.23 -4.90 -1.36
C PHE A 30 -2.68 -6.28 -0.98
N ARG A 31 -3.19 -7.30 -1.67
CA ARG A 31 -2.67 -8.67 -1.63
C ARG A 31 -2.40 -9.16 -3.03
N ARG A 32 -1.53 -10.15 -3.16
CA ARG A 32 -1.30 -10.83 -4.44
C ARG A 32 -2.24 -12.03 -4.54
N ASP A 33 -2.98 -12.09 -5.63
CA ASP A 33 -3.76 -13.26 -5.98
C ASP A 33 -2.82 -14.41 -6.37
N HIS A 34 -3.01 -15.60 -5.80
CA HIS A 34 -2.06 -16.72 -5.99
C HIS A 34 -2.04 -17.22 -7.44
N ASP A 35 -3.20 -17.26 -8.10
CA ASP A 35 -3.32 -17.86 -9.43
C ASP A 35 -2.95 -16.85 -10.52
N SER A 36 -3.55 -15.65 -10.45
CA SER A 36 -3.35 -14.62 -11.48
C SER A 36 -2.15 -13.73 -11.22
N HIS A 37 -1.53 -13.79 -10.03
CA HIS A 37 -0.47 -12.90 -9.57
C HIS A 37 -0.86 -11.41 -9.56
N ARG A 38 -2.16 -11.10 -9.71
CA ARG A 38 -2.67 -9.74 -9.79
C ARG A 38 -2.77 -9.11 -8.41
N PRO A 39 -2.47 -7.82 -8.27
CA PRO A 39 -2.77 -7.06 -7.06
C PRO A 39 -4.29 -6.96 -6.88
N ARG A 40 -4.78 -7.32 -5.70
CA ARG A 40 -6.18 -7.21 -5.30
C ARG A 40 -6.26 -6.35 -4.05
N ILE A 41 -7.12 -5.34 -4.07
CA ILE A 41 -7.39 -4.52 -2.89
C ILE A 41 -8.06 -5.37 -1.81
N ASN A 42 -7.65 -5.21 -0.56
CA ASN A 42 -8.39 -5.79 0.56
C ASN A 42 -9.60 -4.92 0.90
N LYS A 43 -10.66 -5.57 1.38
CA LYS A 43 -11.78 -4.83 1.95
C LYS A 43 -11.32 -4.16 3.26
N SER A 44 -11.59 -2.86 3.40
CA SER A 44 -11.25 -2.10 4.60
C SER A 44 -11.78 -2.79 5.86
N GLY A 45 -10.93 -2.92 6.88
CA GLY A 45 -11.26 -3.54 8.16
C GLY A 45 -11.38 -5.07 8.13
N SER A 46 -11.17 -5.72 6.99
CA SER A 46 -11.07 -7.19 6.91
C SER A 46 -9.89 -7.70 7.74
N VAL A 47 -9.90 -8.99 8.10
CA VAL A 47 -8.81 -9.61 8.88
C VAL A 47 -7.44 -9.35 8.22
N LYS A 48 -7.34 -9.62 6.91
CA LYS A 48 -6.11 -9.40 6.14
C LYS A 48 -5.68 -7.93 6.07
N ASP A 49 -6.63 -7.01 5.92
CA ASP A 49 -6.34 -5.57 5.95
C ASP A 49 -5.73 -5.15 7.29
N ARG A 50 -6.30 -5.61 8.40
CA ARG A 50 -5.78 -5.30 9.75
C ARG A 50 -4.41 -5.92 10.01
N GLU A 51 -4.19 -7.17 9.60
CA GLU A 51 -2.90 -7.86 9.74
C GLU A 51 -1.79 -7.15 8.95
N GLN A 52 -2.08 -6.75 7.71
CA GLN A 52 -1.14 -6.01 6.87
C GLN A 52 -0.85 -4.59 7.39
N LYS A 53 -1.87 -3.87 7.86
CA LYS A 53 -1.67 -2.57 8.51
C LYS A 53 -0.81 -2.71 9.78
N ALA A 54 -1.06 -3.75 10.58
CA ALA A 54 -0.29 -4.00 11.80
C ALA A 54 1.19 -4.35 11.52
N SER A 55 1.48 -4.99 10.38
CA SER A 55 2.85 -5.31 9.97
C SER A 55 3.53 -4.20 9.15
N GLY A 56 2.79 -3.15 8.75
CA GLY A 56 3.28 -2.10 7.86
C GLY A 56 3.41 -2.53 6.39
N GLU A 57 2.80 -3.65 5.99
CA GLU A 57 2.89 -4.23 4.64
C GLU A 57 1.62 -3.98 3.83
N TYR A 58 1.51 -2.77 3.28
CA TYR A 58 0.37 -2.32 2.49
C TYR A 58 0.37 -2.79 1.03
N PHE A 59 1.54 -3.10 0.45
CA PHE A 59 1.66 -3.47 -0.96
C PHE A 59 1.44 -4.97 -1.16
N TYR A 60 2.38 -5.84 -0.77
CA TYR A 60 2.20 -7.29 -0.66
C TYR A 60 3.18 -7.82 0.40
N ALA A 61 2.69 -8.61 1.36
CA ALA A 61 3.55 -9.54 2.08
C ALA A 61 3.90 -10.68 1.11
N GLN A 62 5.17 -11.07 1.08
CA GLN A 62 5.71 -12.05 0.13
C GLN A 62 4.94 -13.36 0.15
#